data_AF-A0A7J3DIG0-F1
#
_entry.id   AF-A0A7J3DIG0-F1
#
_cell.length_a   1.000
_cell.length_b   1.000
_cell.length_c   1.000
_cell.angle_alpha   90.00
_cell.angle_beta   90.00
_cell.angle_gamma   90.00
#
_symmetry.space_group_name_H-M   'P 1'
#
loop_
_entity.id
_entity.type
_entity.pdbx_description
1 polymer ?
#
loop_
_entity_poly.entity_id
_entity_poly.type
_entity_poly.pdbx_seq_one_letter_code
_entity_poly.pdbx_strand_id
1 'polypeptide(L)'
;MDDGIFGKVVFESKKKISEAAAYPKKRYMYDRIRSVPEDYFVGFYGIRGIGKTVMLLQLAMESKDSLYFSADASYLRDESIYDIAKHAIARGYKNLFIDEIHRKQHWMDDLKTLYDEGGVRVVFSGSSALEIKKKGGDLSRRALIFYMKPASFRESLCILYGEEIRPISLEDLENKEKREKLIVEYSRFAQYMGEYYKYGGVLYAQKKEFFYDSMQNILDRIIYTDLSYQREITGKIAEDIADLLYFISFSSPSQTNYSKLAKTVELSKPTVISIINDLTKIGIVRQVFSCGKGASIRKEPKLYLAFPFRAYLNNVKMREPEIGALREEFFVNHVEEVCYIKTERGKKTPDFKVGGRVFEVGGSGKGLKQKPDYLVKDSVVIEEDTIPLFLFGFLY
;
A
#
# COMPACT_ATOMS: atom_id res chain seq x y z
N MET A 1 -15.62 31.32 2.89
CA MET A 1 -14.83 31.40 1.65
C MET A 1 -15.18 32.63 0.82
N ASP A 2 -14.17 33.32 0.35
CA ASP A 2 -14.29 34.40 -0.65
C ASP A 2 -14.45 33.85 -2.07
N ASP A 3 -15.21 34.54 -2.93
CA ASP A 3 -15.50 34.11 -4.30
C ASP A 3 -14.26 34.03 -5.19
N GLY A 4 -13.24 34.87 -4.95
CA GLY A 4 -11.95 34.81 -5.63
C GLY A 4 -11.17 33.54 -5.27
N ILE A 5 -11.19 33.13 -4.00
CA ILE A 5 -10.59 31.86 -3.55
C ILE A 5 -11.31 30.69 -4.22
N PHE A 6 -12.64 30.68 -4.21
CA PHE A 6 -13.41 29.61 -4.86
C PHE A 6 -13.17 29.57 -6.38
N GLY A 7 -13.08 30.73 -7.04
CA GLY A 7 -12.71 30.82 -8.46
C GLY A 7 -11.35 30.16 -8.76
N LYS A 8 -10.37 30.34 -7.88
CA LYS A 8 -9.07 29.65 -7.96
C LYS A 8 -9.19 28.14 -7.77
N VAL A 9 -10.03 27.68 -6.83
CA VAL A 9 -10.31 26.23 -6.65
C VAL A 9 -10.85 25.63 -7.94
N VAL A 10 -11.84 26.28 -8.57
CA VAL A 10 -12.43 25.81 -9.83
C VAL A 10 -11.40 25.76 -10.96
N PHE A 11 -10.55 26.79 -11.07
CA PHE A 11 -9.49 26.83 -12.07
C PHE A 11 -8.49 25.68 -11.89
N GLU A 12 -7.95 25.50 -10.68
CA GLU A 12 -7.00 24.43 -10.38
C GLU A 12 -7.65 23.04 -10.52
N SER A 13 -8.92 22.90 -10.12
CA SER A 13 -9.70 21.67 -10.33
C SER A 13 -9.73 21.26 -11.79
N LYS A 14 -10.14 22.17 -12.69
CA LYS A 14 -10.25 21.87 -14.13
C LYS A 14 -8.89 21.49 -14.72
N LYS A 15 -7.85 22.24 -14.37
CA LYS A 15 -6.48 21.95 -14.78
C LYS A 15 -6.05 20.55 -14.32
N LYS A 16 -6.19 20.23 -13.03
CA LYS A 16 -5.79 18.93 -12.48
C LYS A 16 -6.59 17.76 -13.04
N ILE A 17 -7.89 17.91 -13.22
CA ILE A 17 -8.72 16.86 -13.82
C ILE A 17 -8.27 16.59 -15.26
N SER A 18 -7.94 17.62 -16.04
CA SER A 18 -7.43 17.44 -17.41
C SER A 18 -6.08 16.70 -17.49
N GLU A 19 -5.20 16.89 -16.49
CA GLU A 19 -3.92 16.16 -16.39
C GLU A 19 -4.12 14.64 -16.24
N ALA A 20 -5.29 14.18 -15.76
CA ALA A 20 -5.59 12.75 -15.61
C ALA A 20 -5.62 12.00 -16.95
N ALA A 21 -5.90 12.69 -18.07
CA ALA A 21 -5.92 12.09 -19.40
C ALA A 21 -4.54 11.53 -19.82
N ALA A 22 -3.45 12.03 -19.24
CA ALA A 22 -2.10 11.49 -19.46
C ALA A 22 -1.88 10.11 -18.81
N TYR A 23 -2.80 9.67 -17.95
CA TYR A 23 -2.72 8.42 -17.21
C TYR A 23 -3.96 7.56 -17.51
N PRO A 24 -4.04 6.89 -18.68
CA PRO A 24 -5.23 6.13 -19.06
C PRO A 24 -5.41 4.82 -18.28
N LYS A 25 -4.32 4.28 -17.69
CA LYS A 25 -4.36 3.03 -16.93
C LYS A 25 -4.85 3.27 -15.51
N LYS A 26 -5.79 2.43 -15.06
CA LYS A 26 -6.48 2.54 -13.78
C LYS A 26 -5.87 1.58 -12.75
N ARG A 27 -5.86 1.98 -11.47
CA ARG A 27 -5.51 1.08 -10.36
C ARG A 27 -6.59 0.00 -10.18
N TYR A 28 -6.22 -1.15 -9.63
CA TYR A 28 -7.09 -2.32 -9.41
C TYR A 28 -8.37 -2.00 -8.65
N MET A 29 -8.33 -1.00 -7.76
CA MET A 29 -9.44 -0.64 -6.90
C MET A 29 -10.42 0.34 -7.57
N TYR A 30 -10.13 0.82 -8.78
CA TYR A 30 -10.92 1.84 -9.48
C TYR A 30 -12.39 1.45 -9.59
N ASP A 31 -12.67 0.29 -10.18
CA ASP A 31 -14.04 -0.16 -10.42
C ASP A 31 -14.79 -0.44 -9.11
N ARG A 32 -14.07 -0.92 -8.09
CA ARG A 32 -14.62 -1.11 -6.74
C ARG A 32 -15.05 0.21 -6.10
N ILE A 33 -14.27 1.27 -6.24
CA ILE A 33 -14.63 2.59 -5.71
C ILE A 33 -15.79 3.19 -6.50
N ARG A 34 -15.76 3.07 -7.83
CA ARG A 34 -16.81 3.57 -8.71
C ARG A 34 -18.17 2.90 -8.45
N SER A 35 -18.18 1.61 -8.08
CA SER A 35 -19.41 0.85 -7.81
C SER A 35 -20.03 1.07 -6.43
N VAL A 36 -19.36 1.81 -5.54
CA VAL A 36 -19.95 2.17 -4.23
C VAL A 36 -21.21 3.02 -4.46
N PRO A 37 -22.34 2.73 -3.78
CA PRO A 37 -23.55 3.53 -3.87
C PRO A 37 -23.30 5.01 -3.55
N GLU A 38 -24.05 5.91 -4.21
CA GLU A 38 -23.87 7.36 -4.07
C GLU A 38 -24.22 7.88 -2.65
N ASP A 39 -25.03 7.12 -1.91
CA ASP A 39 -25.40 7.40 -0.52
C ASP A 39 -24.22 7.27 0.46
N TYR A 40 -23.06 6.78 0.01
CA TYR A 40 -21.85 6.70 0.83
C TYR A 40 -20.79 7.67 0.33
N PHE A 41 -20.14 8.33 1.28
CA PHE A 41 -18.83 8.92 1.03
C PHE A 41 -17.80 7.81 0.88
N VAL A 42 -16.76 8.07 0.11
CA VAL A 42 -15.75 7.05 -0.21
C VAL A 42 -14.36 7.57 0.07
N GLY A 43 -13.68 6.91 0.99
CA GLY A 43 -12.29 7.21 1.33
C GLY A 43 -11.37 6.12 0.84
N PHE A 44 -10.18 6.48 0.36
CA PHE A 44 -9.10 5.51 0.21
C PHE A 44 -7.76 6.05 0.69
N TYR A 45 -6.95 5.16 1.26
CA TYR A 45 -5.67 5.54 1.86
C TYR A 45 -4.56 4.54 1.55
N GLY A 46 -3.32 4.96 1.76
CA GLY A 46 -2.15 4.11 1.61
C GLY A 46 -0.88 4.96 1.54
N ILE A 47 0.28 4.30 1.37
CA ILE A 47 1.57 4.99 1.30
C ILE A 47 1.61 5.98 0.13
N ARG A 48 2.50 6.97 0.22
CA ARG A 48 2.72 7.93 -0.86
C ARG A 48 3.29 7.21 -2.09
N GLY A 49 2.92 7.68 -3.27
CA GLY A 49 3.45 7.16 -4.53
C GLY A 49 2.74 6.02 -5.21
N ILE A 50 1.65 5.52 -4.64
CA ILE A 50 0.90 4.41 -5.24
C ILE A 50 -0.16 4.86 -6.25
N GLY A 51 -0.25 6.16 -6.56
CA GLY A 51 -1.21 6.68 -7.55
C GLY A 51 -2.60 7.05 -7.00
N LYS A 52 -2.72 7.32 -5.70
CA LYS A 52 -3.99 7.77 -5.08
C LYS A 52 -4.57 9.03 -5.75
N THR A 53 -3.75 10.08 -5.88
CA THR A 53 -4.16 11.34 -6.53
C THR A 53 -4.59 11.11 -7.98
N VAL A 54 -3.85 10.30 -8.74
CA VAL A 54 -4.19 9.97 -10.13
C VAL A 54 -5.55 9.27 -10.20
N MET A 55 -5.78 8.25 -9.36
CA MET A 55 -7.07 7.56 -9.30
C MET A 55 -8.21 8.50 -8.89
N LEU A 56 -7.98 9.42 -7.94
CA LEU A 56 -8.96 10.41 -7.52
C LEU A 56 -9.35 11.35 -8.67
N LEU A 57 -8.36 11.81 -9.44
CA LEU A 57 -8.57 12.66 -10.61
C LEU A 57 -9.25 11.91 -11.78
N GLN A 58 -8.90 10.63 -11.99
CA GLN A 58 -9.59 9.78 -12.97
C GLN A 58 -11.06 9.58 -12.62
N LEU A 59 -11.41 9.43 -11.33
CA LEU A 59 -12.80 9.36 -10.87
C LEU A 59 -13.52 10.70 -11.08
N ALA A 60 -12.83 11.82 -10.79
CA ALA A 60 -13.36 13.15 -11.03
C ALA A 60 -13.65 13.40 -12.52
N MET A 61 -12.73 13.01 -13.41
CA MET A 61 -12.87 13.14 -14.86
C MET A 61 -14.07 12.37 -15.42
N GLU A 62 -14.41 11.22 -14.83
CA GLU A 62 -15.57 10.40 -15.25
C GLU A 62 -16.89 10.81 -14.56
N SER A 63 -16.85 11.78 -13.65
CA SER A 63 -18.01 12.24 -12.89
C SER A 63 -18.51 13.57 -13.43
N LYS A 64 -19.84 13.73 -13.53
CA LYS A 64 -20.46 15.03 -13.85
C LYS A 64 -20.42 15.94 -12.63
N ASP A 65 -20.45 17.24 -12.88
CA ASP A 65 -20.54 18.27 -11.83
C ASP A 65 -19.49 18.08 -10.72
N SER A 66 -18.27 17.74 -11.14
CA SER A 66 -17.16 17.36 -10.27
C SER A 66 -16.27 18.56 -9.91
N LEU A 67 -15.88 18.67 -8.65
CA LEU A 67 -14.84 19.58 -8.19
C LEU A 67 -13.75 18.80 -7.46
N TYR A 68 -12.50 19.03 -7.85
CA TYR A 68 -11.33 18.49 -7.20
C TYR A 68 -10.58 19.59 -6.45
N PHE A 69 -10.10 19.28 -5.25
CA PHE A 69 -9.10 20.12 -4.59
C PHE A 69 -8.19 19.29 -3.67
N SER A 70 -6.97 19.79 -3.49
CA SER A 70 -6.07 19.24 -2.47
C SER A 70 -6.28 19.99 -1.15
N ALA A 71 -6.54 19.24 -0.09
CA ALA A 71 -6.67 19.78 1.26
C ALA A 71 -5.35 20.37 1.81
N ASP A 72 -4.20 20.03 1.21
CA ASP A 72 -2.87 20.57 1.53
C ASP A 72 -2.55 21.90 0.81
N ALA A 73 -3.46 22.40 -0.04
CA ALA A 73 -3.21 23.61 -0.79
C ALA A 73 -3.08 24.83 0.14
N SER A 74 -1.96 25.54 0.06
CA SER A 74 -1.64 26.65 0.97
C SER A 74 -2.67 27.79 0.94
N TYR A 75 -3.25 28.08 -0.23
CA TYR A 75 -4.27 29.11 -0.40
C TYR A 75 -5.64 28.70 0.17
N LEU A 76 -5.81 27.43 0.56
CA LEU A 76 -7.00 26.95 1.25
C LEU A 76 -6.77 26.88 2.75
N ARG A 77 -5.59 27.19 3.30
CA ARG A 77 -5.21 26.90 4.70
C ARG A 77 -6.31 27.21 5.71
N ASP A 78 -6.90 28.41 5.62
CA ASP A 78 -7.86 28.94 6.59
C ASP A 78 -9.32 28.55 6.29
N GLU A 79 -9.57 27.79 5.22
CA GLU A 79 -10.92 27.37 4.80
C GLU A 79 -11.22 25.95 5.27
N SER A 80 -12.40 25.72 5.84
CA SER A 80 -12.86 24.37 6.22
C SER A 80 -13.30 23.55 4.99
N ILE A 81 -13.37 22.22 5.13
CA ILE A 81 -13.92 21.38 4.04
C ILE A 81 -15.41 21.70 3.86
N TYR A 82 -16.11 21.94 4.98
CA TYR A 82 -17.50 22.31 4.97
C TYR A 82 -17.75 23.58 4.13
N ASP A 83 -17.00 24.66 4.37
CA ASP A 83 -17.18 25.92 3.65
C ASP A 83 -16.94 25.77 2.14
N ILE A 84 -15.87 25.06 1.77
CA ILE A 84 -15.55 24.77 0.36
C ILE A 84 -16.71 24.01 -0.29
N ALA A 85 -17.21 22.97 0.39
CA ALA A 85 -18.29 22.14 -0.10
C ALA A 85 -19.60 22.91 -0.25
N LYS A 86 -19.98 23.77 0.70
CA LYS A 86 -21.18 24.61 0.58
C LYS A 86 -21.10 25.56 -0.62
N HIS A 87 -19.94 26.16 -0.87
CA HIS A 87 -19.73 27.01 -2.05
C HIS A 87 -19.83 26.22 -3.36
N ALA A 88 -19.35 24.98 -3.34
CA ALA A 88 -19.44 24.07 -4.47
C ALA A 88 -20.89 23.65 -4.77
N ILE A 89 -21.64 23.23 -3.74
CA ILE A 89 -23.06 22.87 -3.84
C ILE A 89 -23.88 24.03 -4.41
N ALA A 90 -23.66 25.25 -3.89
CA ALA A 90 -24.36 26.46 -4.35
C ALA A 90 -24.11 26.78 -5.84
N ARG A 91 -23.03 26.25 -6.43
CA ARG A 91 -22.66 26.42 -7.83
C ARG A 91 -22.94 25.18 -8.69
N GLY A 92 -23.69 24.22 -8.14
CA GLY A 92 -24.16 23.04 -8.85
C GLY A 92 -23.20 21.85 -8.84
N TYR A 93 -22.05 21.93 -8.14
CA TYR A 93 -21.17 20.78 -7.99
C TYR A 93 -21.79 19.74 -7.05
N LYS A 94 -21.91 18.50 -7.55
CA LYS A 94 -22.51 17.37 -6.82
C LYS A 94 -21.51 16.32 -6.40
N ASN A 95 -20.31 16.33 -6.97
CA ASN A 95 -19.25 15.37 -6.66
C ASN A 95 -17.98 16.11 -6.24
N LEU A 96 -17.51 15.87 -5.01
CA LEU A 96 -16.27 16.45 -4.50
C LEU A 96 -15.18 15.39 -4.39
N PHE A 97 -14.00 15.73 -4.90
CA PHE A 97 -12.81 14.90 -4.93
C PHE A 97 -11.72 15.58 -4.11
N ILE A 98 -11.50 15.09 -2.89
CA ILE A 98 -10.62 15.76 -1.91
C ILE A 98 -9.33 14.97 -1.73
N ASP A 99 -8.21 15.52 -2.18
CA ASP A 99 -6.90 14.88 -2.00
C ASP A 99 -6.26 15.25 -0.65
N GLU A 100 -5.54 14.30 -0.04
CA GLU A 100 -4.86 14.48 1.25
C GLU A 100 -5.75 15.05 2.36
N ILE A 101 -7.00 14.56 2.49
CA ILE A 101 -8.04 15.15 3.38
C ILE A 101 -7.59 15.34 4.84
N HIS A 102 -6.73 14.46 5.32
CA HIS A 102 -6.19 14.47 6.69
C HIS A 102 -5.36 15.71 7.04
N ARG A 103 -4.99 16.52 6.04
CA ARG A 103 -4.31 17.82 6.21
C ARG A 103 -5.20 18.90 6.81
N LYS A 104 -6.51 18.77 6.66
CA LYS A 104 -7.47 19.68 7.26
C LYS A 104 -7.76 19.27 8.70
N GLN A 105 -7.75 20.24 9.61
CA GLN A 105 -8.28 20.02 10.95
C GLN A 105 -9.80 19.80 10.86
N HIS A 106 -10.37 19.05 11.81
CA HIS A 106 -11.82 18.79 11.88
C HIS A 106 -12.48 18.16 10.64
N TRP A 107 -11.69 17.65 9.68
CA TRP A 107 -12.23 17.09 8.43
C TRP A 107 -13.31 16.02 8.62
N MET A 108 -13.26 15.27 9.73
CA MET A 108 -14.27 14.25 10.04
C MET A 108 -15.62 14.85 10.43
N ASP A 109 -15.60 15.94 11.20
CA ASP A 109 -16.79 16.66 11.65
C ASP A 109 -17.45 17.37 10.47
N ASP A 110 -16.62 17.94 9.57
CA ASP A 110 -17.06 18.52 8.31
C ASP A 110 -17.77 17.47 7.43
N LEU A 111 -17.16 16.30 7.23
CA LEU A 111 -17.77 15.23 6.43
C LEU A 111 -19.05 14.70 7.07
N LYS A 112 -19.12 14.60 8.40
CA LYS A 112 -20.35 14.21 9.09
C LYS A 112 -21.48 15.18 8.78
N THR A 113 -21.22 16.47 8.93
CA THR A 113 -22.21 17.53 8.69
C THR A 113 -22.66 17.51 7.22
N LEU A 114 -21.71 17.44 6.27
CA LEU A 114 -22.02 17.38 4.84
C LEU A 114 -22.84 16.15 4.47
N TYR A 115 -22.56 15.01 5.10
CA TYR A 115 -23.34 13.79 4.88
C TYR A 115 -24.78 13.94 5.37
N ASP A 116 -24.96 14.48 6.58
CA ASP A 116 -26.27 14.64 7.21
C ASP A 116 -27.13 15.70 6.49
N GLU A 117 -26.52 16.76 5.93
CA GLU A 117 -27.19 17.77 5.11
C GLU A 117 -27.47 17.32 3.67
N GLY A 118 -26.62 16.43 3.13
CA GLY A 118 -26.72 15.93 1.76
C GLY A 118 -26.39 16.98 0.68
N GLY A 119 -26.80 16.67 -0.55
CA GLY A 119 -26.57 17.53 -1.73
C GLY A 119 -25.21 17.37 -2.40
N VAL A 120 -24.31 16.56 -1.83
CA VAL A 120 -22.99 16.29 -2.40
C VAL A 120 -22.50 14.89 -2.06
N ARG A 121 -21.86 14.24 -3.03
CA ARG A 121 -21.08 13.01 -2.82
C ARG A 121 -19.61 13.38 -2.65
N VAL A 122 -18.97 12.84 -1.62
CA VAL A 122 -17.54 13.07 -1.38
C VAL A 122 -16.74 11.79 -1.60
N VAL A 123 -15.74 11.88 -2.47
CA VAL A 123 -14.67 10.89 -2.63
C VAL A 123 -13.37 11.54 -2.18
N PHE A 124 -12.61 10.89 -1.32
CA PHE A 124 -11.41 11.49 -0.74
C PHE A 124 -10.24 10.51 -0.65
N SER A 125 -9.04 11.06 -0.74
CA SER A 125 -7.79 10.35 -0.52
C SER A 125 -7.11 10.84 0.75
N GLY A 126 -6.27 10.00 1.34
CA GLY A 126 -5.32 10.44 2.35
C GLY A 126 -4.14 9.49 2.50
N SER A 127 -3.17 9.93 3.29
CA SER A 127 -2.16 9.03 3.79
C SER A 127 -2.79 8.05 4.77
N SER A 128 -1.99 7.10 5.21
CA SER A 128 -2.41 6.08 6.15
C SER A 128 -2.78 6.59 7.56
N ALA A 129 -2.63 7.90 7.81
CA ALA A 129 -3.26 8.57 8.96
C ALA A 129 -4.79 8.40 9.02
N LEU A 130 -5.45 8.13 7.87
CA LEU A 130 -6.89 7.87 7.81
C LEU A 130 -7.33 6.61 8.54
N GLU A 131 -6.50 5.55 8.58
CA GLU A 131 -6.86 4.30 9.26
C GLU A 131 -7.08 4.49 10.76
N ILE A 132 -6.29 5.38 11.37
CA ILE A 132 -6.31 5.60 12.81
C ILE A 132 -7.57 6.35 13.20
N LYS A 133 -7.92 7.36 12.41
CA LYS A 133 -9.13 8.16 12.62
C LYS A 133 -10.42 7.36 12.37
N LYS A 134 -10.38 6.29 11.54
CA LYS A 134 -11.48 5.33 11.36
C LYS A 134 -11.87 4.59 12.64
N LYS A 135 -10.94 4.36 13.58
CA LYS A 135 -11.20 3.60 14.82
C LYS A 135 -11.81 4.44 15.95
N GLY A 136 -11.95 5.76 15.77
CA GLY A 136 -12.30 6.70 16.84
C GLY A 136 -13.63 7.46 16.71
N GLY A 137 -14.46 7.27 15.67
CA GLY A 137 -15.68 8.09 15.56
C GLY A 137 -16.66 7.84 14.39
N ASP A 138 -17.77 8.59 14.47
CA ASP A 138 -19.09 8.60 13.79
C ASP A 138 -19.14 8.54 12.23
N LEU A 139 -17.99 8.41 11.55
CA LEU A 139 -17.93 8.29 10.08
C LEU A 139 -18.24 6.88 9.56
N SER A 140 -18.19 5.86 10.41
CA SER A 140 -18.27 4.44 10.01
C SER A 140 -19.53 4.07 9.22
N ARG A 141 -20.65 4.77 9.48
CA ARG A 141 -21.94 4.56 8.79
C ARG A 141 -22.09 5.40 7.53
N ARG A 142 -21.25 6.42 7.36
CA ARG A 142 -21.38 7.49 6.35
C ARG A 142 -20.32 7.36 5.25
N ALA A 143 -19.16 6.82 5.60
CA ALA A 143 -18.03 6.69 4.69
C ALA A 143 -17.48 5.26 4.66
N LEU A 144 -17.32 4.71 3.45
CA LEU A 144 -16.57 3.48 3.23
C LEU A 144 -15.11 3.82 2.95
N ILE A 145 -14.23 3.40 3.86
CA ILE A 145 -12.78 3.69 3.80
C ILE A 145 -12.00 2.43 3.46
N PHE A 146 -11.28 2.46 2.33
CA PHE A 146 -10.53 1.36 1.74
C PHE A 146 -9.01 1.58 1.81
N TYR A 147 -8.26 0.53 2.13
CA TYR A 147 -6.80 0.54 2.00
C TYR A 147 -6.42 0.22 0.56
N MET A 148 -5.63 1.09 -0.07
CA MET A 148 -5.01 0.89 -1.37
C MET A 148 -3.58 0.37 -1.17
N LYS A 149 -3.35 -0.82 -1.70
CA LYS A 149 -2.04 -1.48 -1.71
C LYS A 149 -1.06 -0.78 -2.68
N PRO A 150 0.27 -0.94 -2.46
CA PRO A 150 1.25 -0.72 -3.51
C PRO A 150 0.84 -1.39 -4.84
N ALA A 151 1.32 -0.87 -5.97
CA ALA A 151 1.10 -1.49 -7.27
C ALA A 151 1.58 -2.93 -7.27
N SER A 152 0.69 -3.87 -7.61
CA SER A 152 1.10 -5.25 -7.85
C SER A 152 2.06 -5.32 -9.03
N PHE A 153 2.75 -6.46 -9.19
CA PHE A 153 3.56 -6.68 -10.38
C PHE A 153 2.73 -6.54 -11.67
N ARG A 154 1.49 -7.05 -11.67
CA ARG A 154 0.52 -6.87 -12.76
C ARG A 154 0.27 -5.41 -13.09
N GLU A 155 -0.03 -4.60 -12.07
CA GLU A 155 -0.31 -3.18 -12.26
C GLU A 155 0.92 -2.41 -12.74
N SER A 156 2.11 -2.74 -12.20
CA SER A 156 3.36 -2.16 -12.69
C SER A 156 3.59 -2.48 -14.17
N LEU A 157 3.35 -3.71 -14.62
CA LEU A 157 3.47 -4.08 -16.02
C LEU A 157 2.48 -3.31 -16.91
N CYS A 158 1.22 -3.22 -16.46
CA CYS A 158 0.17 -2.48 -17.18
C CYS A 158 0.46 -0.98 -17.28
N ILE A 159 0.91 -0.36 -16.19
CA ILE A 159 1.13 1.10 -16.11
C ILE A 159 2.43 1.51 -16.79
N LEU A 160 3.50 0.73 -16.67
CA LEU A 160 4.82 1.08 -17.20
C LEU A 160 5.04 0.61 -18.63
N TYR A 161 4.47 -0.55 -19.01
CA TYR A 161 4.70 -1.15 -20.33
C TYR A 161 3.41 -1.32 -21.15
N GLY A 162 2.25 -0.96 -20.61
CA GLY A 162 0.97 -1.07 -21.32
C GLY A 162 0.40 -2.48 -21.40
N GLU A 163 1.00 -3.45 -20.72
CA GLU A 163 0.64 -4.87 -20.78
C GLU A 163 -0.67 -5.15 -20.03
N GLU A 164 -1.72 -5.55 -20.75
CA GLU A 164 -3.02 -5.81 -20.16
C GLU A 164 -3.11 -7.25 -19.65
N ILE A 165 -2.92 -7.39 -18.34
CA ILE A 165 -2.97 -8.68 -17.65
C ILE A 165 -4.20 -8.70 -16.74
N ARG A 166 -5.04 -9.71 -16.89
CA ARG A 166 -6.22 -9.89 -16.04
C ARG A 166 -5.79 -10.38 -14.64
N PRO A 167 -6.47 -9.94 -13.57
CA PRO A 167 -6.21 -10.50 -12.26
C PRO A 167 -6.57 -12.00 -12.26
N ILE A 168 -5.76 -12.80 -11.58
CA ILE A 168 -5.97 -14.23 -11.40
C ILE A 168 -6.35 -14.53 -9.95
N SER A 169 -6.98 -15.68 -9.71
CA SER A 169 -7.33 -16.12 -8.35
C SER A 169 -6.27 -17.06 -7.77
N LEU A 170 -6.27 -17.23 -6.43
CA LEU A 170 -5.42 -18.25 -5.81
C LEU A 170 -5.86 -19.65 -6.24
N GLU A 171 -7.16 -19.87 -6.44
CA GLU A 171 -7.73 -21.11 -6.95
C GLU A 171 -7.22 -21.45 -8.35
N ASP A 172 -6.98 -20.44 -9.20
CA ASP A 172 -6.37 -20.66 -10.53
C ASP A 172 -4.93 -21.15 -10.43
N LEU A 173 -4.19 -20.73 -9.38
CA LEU A 173 -2.84 -21.21 -9.10
C LEU A 173 -2.83 -22.60 -8.47
N GLU A 174 -3.86 -22.98 -7.72
CA GLU A 174 -4.00 -24.32 -7.14
C GLU A 174 -4.40 -25.36 -8.19
N ASN A 175 -5.18 -24.96 -9.21
CA ASN A 175 -5.54 -25.83 -10.32
C ASN A 175 -4.38 -25.97 -11.31
N LYS A 176 -3.81 -27.17 -11.41
CA LYS A 176 -2.67 -27.46 -12.30
C LYS A 176 -2.89 -27.03 -13.75
N GLU A 177 -4.01 -27.43 -14.37
CA GLU A 177 -4.26 -27.15 -15.79
C GLU A 177 -4.37 -25.64 -16.04
N LYS A 178 -5.06 -24.91 -15.16
CA LYS A 178 -5.12 -23.44 -15.25
C LYS A 178 -3.76 -22.81 -15.03
N ARG A 179 -3.03 -23.26 -14.00
CA ARG A 179 -1.67 -22.79 -13.71
C ARG A 179 -0.73 -22.98 -14.90
N GLU A 180 -0.75 -24.14 -15.55
CA GLU A 180 0.06 -24.41 -16.74
C GLU A 180 -0.23 -23.42 -17.88
N LYS A 181 -1.52 -23.13 -18.15
CA LYS A 181 -1.92 -22.13 -19.14
C LYS A 181 -1.39 -20.74 -18.79
N LEU A 182 -1.50 -20.33 -17.52
CA LEU A 182 -0.99 -19.05 -17.04
C LEU A 182 0.53 -18.94 -17.17
N ILE A 183 1.27 -20.03 -16.91
CA ILE A 183 2.73 -20.06 -17.08
C ILE A 183 3.09 -19.86 -18.54
N VAL A 184 2.46 -20.59 -19.45
CA VAL A 184 2.71 -20.45 -20.90
C VAL A 184 2.40 -19.03 -21.38
N GLU A 185 1.25 -18.48 -20.97
CA GLU A 185 0.79 -17.15 -21.39
C GLU A 185 1.72 -16.03 -20.89
N TYR A 186 2.18 -16.12 -19.64
CA TYR A 186 2.80 -15.00 -18.94
C TYR A 186 4.28 -15.15 -18.57
N SER A 187 4.91 -16.31 -18.86
CA SER A 187 6.32 -16.56 -18.54
C SER A 187 7.28 -15.46 -19.00
N ARG A 188 7.01 -14.82 -20.15
CA ARG A 188 7.81 -13.70 -20.65
C ARG A 188 7.92 -12.53 -19.67
N PHE A 189 6.93 -12.34 -18.80
CA PHE A 189 6.95 -11.23 -17.84
C PHE A 189 7.86 -11.49 -16.64
N ALA A 190 8.24 -12.74 -16.37
CA ALA A 190 9.14 -13.07 -15.27
C ALA A 190 10.48 -12.30 -15.33
N GLN A 191 10.95 -11.91 -16.54
CA GLN A 191 12.16 -11.11 -16.73
C GLN A 191 12.10 -9.72 -16.06
N TYR A 192 10.89 -9.17 -15.83
CA TYR A 192 10.72 -7.86 -15.18
C TYR A 192 10.72 -7.92 -13.65
N MET A 193 10.79 -9.12 -13.04
CA MET A 193 10.79 -9.28 -11.58
C MET A 193 11.96 -8.55 -10.91
N GLY A 194 13.15 -8.59 -11.53
CA GLY A 194 14.33 -7.88 -11.02
C GLY A 194 14.13 -6.36 -11.03
N GLU A 195 13.44 -5.82 -12.03
CA GLU A 195 13.07 -4.41 -12.08
C GLU A 195 12.01 -4.08 -11.01
N TYR A 196 11.00 -4.93 -10.85
CA TYR A 196 9.96 -4.76 -9.84
C TYR A 196 10.51 -4.77 -8.42
N TYR A 197 11.50 -5.62 -8.10
CA TYR A 197 12.14 -5.60 -6.79
C TYR A 197 12.80 -4.26 -6.46
N LYS A 198 13.32 -3.55 -7.48
CA LYS A 198 14.02 -2.28 -7.32
C LYS A 198 13.08 -1.07 -7.35
N TYR A 199 12.06 -1.10 -8.21
CA TYR A 199 11.26 0.08 -8.55
C TYR A 199 9.74 -0.13 -8.45
N GLY A 200 9.29 -1.36 -8.17
CA GLY A 200 7.88 -1.72 -8.10
C GLY A 200 7.17 -1.18 -6.86
N GLY A 201 5.85 -1.41 -6.79
CA GLY A 201 4.99 -0.96 -5.69
C GLY A 201 4.62 0.53 -5.74
N VAL A 202 5.58 1.41 -6.04
CA VAL A 202 5.34 2.84 -6.29
C VAL A 202 5.31 3.13 -7.80
N LEU A 203 4.63 4.20 -8.19
CA LEU A 203 4.38 4.55 -9.60
C LEU A 203 5.23 5.73 -10.09
N TYR A 204 6.39 5.97 -9.45
CA TYR A 204 7.36 7.01 -9.85
C TYR A 204 8.45 6.48 -10.81
N ALA A 205 8.45 5.17 -11.12
CA ALA A 205 9.51 4.49 -11.84
C ALA A 205 9.75 4.98 -13.29
N GLN A 206 8.85 5.79 -13.86
CA GLN A 206 9.02 6.34 -15.21
C GLN A 206 10.23 7.29 -15.32
N LYS A 207 10.70 7.86 -14.21
CA LYS A 207 11.91 8.71 -14.17
C LYS A 207 12.97 8.09 -13.26
N LYS A 208 13.56 6.96 -13.69
CA LYS A 208 14.54 6.19 -12.91
C LYS A 208 15.70 7.03 -12.36
N GLU A 209 16.11 8.07 -13.09
CA GLU A 209 17.16 9.01 -12.68
C GLU A 209 16.90 9.65 -11.31
N PHE A 210 15.65 10.04 -11.03
CA PHE A 210 15.25 10.72 -9.80
C PHE A 210 14.55 9.79 -8.80
N PHE A 211 14.58 8.48 -9.05
CA PHE A 211 13.83 7.52 -8.26
C PHE A 211 14.27 7.51 -6.79
N TYR A 212 15.58 7.45 -6.54
CA TYR A 212 16.12 7.39 -5.18
C TYR A 212 15.86 8.69 -4.41
N ASP A 213 15.97 9.85 -5.06
CA ASP A 213 15.60 11.14 -4.46
C ASP A 213 14.11 11.20 -4.14
N SER A 214 13.27 10.68 -5.02
CA SER A 214 11.82 10.60 -4.79
C SER A 214 11.51 9.68 -3.60
N MET A 215 12.21 8.55 -3.49
CA MET A 215 12.06 7.63 -2.36
C MET A 215 12.54 8.24 -1.03
N GLN A 216 13.64 8.98 -1.03
CA GLN A 216 14.10 9.74 0.14
C GLN A 216 13.04 10.75 0.58
N ASN A 217 12.52 11.56 -0.35
CA ASN A 217 11.46 12.51 -0.06
C ASN A 217 10.18 11.85 0.48
N ILE A 218 9.82 10.66 -0.01
CA ILE A 218 8.68 9.88 0.51
C ILE A 218 8.96 9.42 1.94
N LEU A 219 10.14 8.86 2.20
CA LEU A 219 10.50 8.37 3.52
C LEU A 219 10.52 9.52 4.53
N ASP A 220 11.11 10.65 4.18
CA ASP A 220 11.13 11.85 5.03
C ASP A 220 9.72 12.35 5.33
N ARG A 221 8.87 12.48 4.30
CA ARG A 221 7.46 12.86 4.53
C ARG A 221 6.73 11.84 5.39
N ILE A 222 6.98 10.54 5.24
CA ILE A 222 6.36 9.55 6.11
C ILE A 222 6.81 9.74 7.55
N ILE A 223 8.11 9.91 7.79
CA ILE A 223 8.68 10.02 9.14
C ILE A 223 8.27 11.33 9.81
N TYR A 224 8.46 12.46 9.15
CA TYR A 224 8.26 13.78 9.75
C TYR A 224 6.82 14.28 9.65
N THR A 225 6.04 13.77 8.69
CA THR A 225 4.68 14.28 8.42
C THR A 225 3.58 13.26 8.70
N ASP A 226 3.69 12.00 8.26
CA ASP A 226 2.59 11.04 8.47
C ASP A 226 2.59 10.43 9.87
N LEU A 227 3.77 10.10 10.39
CA LEU A 227 3.89 9.57 11.76
C LEU A 227 3.60 10.64 12.81
N SER A 228 3.74 11.93 12.48
CA SER A 228 3.46 13.02 13.44
C SER A 228 1.98 13.11 13.83
N TYR A 229 1.08 12.55 13.02
CA TYR A 229 -0.34 12.37 13.40
C TYR A 229 -0.56 11.28 14.46
N GLN A 230 0.42 10.43 14.72
CA GLN A 230 0.33 9.30 15.66
C GLN A 230 1.15 9.52 16.92
N ARG A 231 2.27 10.23 16.79
CA ARG A 231 3.25 10.46 17.85
C ARG A 231 3.98 11.77 17.61
N GLU A 232 4.51 12.34 18.68
CA GLU A 232 5.50 13.41 18.54
C GLU A 232 6.77 12.85 17.88
N ILE A 233 7.29 13.56 16.88
CA ILE A 233 8.49 13.19 16.14
C ILE A 233 9.60 14.18 16.51
N THR A 234 10.46 13.76 17.43
CA THR A 234 11.73 14.44 17.72
C THR A 234 12.82 13.95 16.76
N GLY A 235 13.94 14.66 16.66
CA GLY A 235 15.08 14.23 15.85
C GLY A 235 15.55 12.81 16.20
N LYS A 236 15.63 12.50 17.51
CA LYS A 236 16.01 11.17 17.99
C LYS A 236 15.01 10.09 17.56
N ILE A 237 13.70 10.34 17.67
CA ILE A 237 12.68 9.37 17.24
C ILE A 237 12.77 9.13 15.73
N ALA A 238 13.02 10.17 14.94
CA ALA A 238 13.20 10.03 13.49
C ALA A 238 14.43 9.17 13.15
N GLU A 239 15.55 9.39 13.83
CA GLU A 239 16.76 8.54 13.72
C GLU A 239 16.47 7.10 14.11
N ASP A 240 15.78 6.86 15.23
CA ASP A 240 15.42 5.52 15.69
C ASP A 240 14.55 4.77 14.68
N ILE A 241 13.60 5.47 14.05
CA ILE A 241 12.76 4.92 12.98
C ILE A 241 13.62 4.54 11.77
N ALA A 242 14.53 5.41 11.35
CA ALA A 242 15.43 5.14 10.24
C ALA A 242 16.32 3.92 10.52
N ASP A 243 16.91 3.83 11.72
CA ASP A 243 17.77 2.72 12.13
C ASP A 243 17.00 1.39 12.20
N LEU A 244 15.76 1.41 12.72
CA LEU A 244 14.88 0.23 12.69
C LEU A 244 14.61 -0.23 11.25
N LEU A 245 14.29 0.69 10.34
CA LEU A 245 14.05 0.37 8.93
C LEU A 245 15.30 -0.18 8.24
N TYR A 246 16.47 0.42 8.48
CA TYR A 246 17.74 -0.10 7.98
C TYR A 246 18.01 -1.51 8.49
N PHE A 247 17.88 -1.75 9.79
CA PHE A 247 18.11 -3.07 10.37
C PHE A 247 17.15 -4.13 9.78
N ILE A 248 15.87 -3.81 9.63
CA ILE A 248 14.88 -4.70 8.99
C ILE A 248 15.29 -4.98 7.54
N SER A 249 15.72 -3.96 6.80
CA SER A 249 16.11 -4.07 5.39
C SER A 249 17.36 -4.91 5.15
N PHE A 250 18.29 -4.96 6.10
CA PHE A 250 19.54 -5.73 6.00
C PHE A 250 19.41 -7.16 6.52
N SER A 251 18.36 -7.44 7.28
CA SER A 251 18.16 -8.73 7.93
C SER A 251 17.21 -9.61 7.14
N SER A 252 17.41 -10.93 7.20
CA SER A 252 16.38 -11.89 6.79
C SER A 252 15.15 -11.74 7.71
N PRO A 253 13.92 -11.85 7.19
CA PRO A 253 12.68 -11.81 8.00
C PRO A 253 12.64 -12.83 9.14
N SER A 254 13.38 -13.94 9.02
CA SER A 254 13.51 -14.95 10.07
C SER A 254 14.40 -14.51 11.25
N GLN A 255 15.22 -13.48 11.06
CA GLN A 255 16.23 -13.01 12.02
C GLN A 255 15.78 -11.75 12.77
N THR A 256 14.75 -11.06 12.30
CA THR A 256 14.20 -9.85 12.91
C THR A 256 13.19 -10.22 14.00
N ASN A 257 13.54 -9.90 15.25
CA ASN A 257 12.68 -10.13 16.40
C ASN A 257 12.74 -8.88 17.28
N TYR A 258 11.69 -8.60 18.07
CA TYR A 258 11.57 -7.32 18.77
C TYR A 258 12.70 -7.10 19.79
N SER A 259 13.18 -8.18 20.42
CA SER A 259 14.29 -8.10 21.38
C SER A 259 15.61 -7.74 20.71
N LYS A 260 15.90 -8.25 19.50
CA LYS A 260 17.08 -7.88 18.73
C LYS A 260 16.99 -6.45 18.22
N LEU A 261 15.83 -6.06 17.68
CA LEU A 261 15.57 -4.67 17.24
C LEU A 261 15.82 -3.69 18.38
N ALA A 262 15.21 -3.93 19.55
CA ALA A 262 15.38 -3.13 20.76
C ALA A 262 16.86 -2.98 21.16
N LYS A 263 17.62 -4.08 21.12
CA LYS A 263 19.06 -4.04 21.43
C LYS A 263 19.85 -3.24 20.39
N THR A 264 19.52 -3.35 19.10
CA THR A 264 20.24 -2.66 18.02
C THR A 264 20.06 -1.16 18.07
N VAL A 265 18.84 -0.68 18.33
CA VAL A 265 18.55 0.77 18.36
C VAL A 265 18.56 1.34 19.78
N GLU A 266 19.02 0.56 20.76
CA GLU A 266 19.12 0.96 22.18
C GLU A 266 17.79 1.48 22.77
N LEU A 267 16.66 0.92 22.34
CA LEU A 267 15.33 1.27 22.80
C LEU A 267 14.71 0.18 23.68
N SER A 268 13.71 0.55 24.48
CA SER A 268 12.88 -0.43 25.16
C SER A 268 12.07 -1.26 24.14
N LYS A 269 11.86 -2.55 24.44
CA LYS A 269 11.04 -3.44 23.60
C LYS A 269 9.62 -2.90 23.37
N PRO A 270 8.89 -2.35 24.38
CA PRO A 270 7.62 -1.69 24.16
C PRO A 270 7.68 -0.53 23.16
N THR A 271 8.74 0.30 23.23
CA THR A 271 8.93 1.41 22.29
C THR A 271 9.10 0.91 20.86
N VAL A 272 9.93 -0.11 20.63
CA VAL A 272 10.10 -0.72 19.31
C VAL A 272 8.77 -1.28 18.79
N ILE A 273 8.03 -2.04 19.62
CA ILE A 273 6.72 -2.56 19.22
C ILE A 273 5.78 -1.43 18.80
N SER A 274 5.76 -0.33 19.57
CA SER A 274 4.97 0.85 19.23
C SER A 274 5.36 1.44 17.88
N ILE A 275 6.66 1.65 17.63
CA ILE A 275 7.15 2.21 16.36
C ILE A 275 6.81 1.28 15.19
N ILE A 276 7.03 -0.03 15.32
CA ILE A 276 6.69 -1.00 14.27
C ILE A 276 5.18 -1.01 13.99
N ASN A 277 4.34 -0.88 15.02
CA ASN A 277 2.89 -0.79 14.83
C ASN A 277 2.50 0.49 14.08
N ASP A 278 3.16 1.61 14.36
CA ASP A 278 2.92 2.87 13.66
C ASP A 278 3.34 2.77 12.18
N LEU A 279 4.51 2.18 11.90
CA LEU A 279 4.98 1.87 10.54
C LEU A 279 4.09 0.86 9.80
N THR A 280 3.45 -0.05 10.55
CA THR A 280 2.52 -1.04 10.00
C THR A 280 1.21 -0.38 9.58
N LYS A 281 0.64 0.49 10.42
CA LYS A 281 -0.53 1.31 10.05
C LYS A 281 -0.21 2.19 8.85
N ILE A 282 1.02 2.70 8.75
CA ILE A 282 1.41 3.48 7.58
C ILE A 282 1.49 2.63 6.31
N GLY A 283 1.82 1.35 6.43
CA GLY A 283 1.98 0.43 5.31
C GLY A 283 3.40 0.38 4.74
N ILE A 284 4.41 0.86 5.49
CA ILE A 284 5.83 0.58 5.17
C ILE A 284 6.17 -0.84 5.62
N VAL A 285 5.74 -1.23 6.82
CA VAL A 285 6.03 -2.54 7.40
C VAL A 285 4.78 -3.42 7.33
N ARG A 286 4.95 -4.68 6.99
CA ARG A 286 3.93 -5.72 7.09
C ARG A 286 4.33 -6.72 8.16
N GLN A 287 3.47 -6.88 9.16
CA GLN A 287 3.61 -7.89 10.20
C GLN A 287 2.91 -9.18 9.75
N VAL A 288 3.65 -10.29 9.72
CA VAL A 288 3.08 -11.63 9.48
C VAL A 288 3.20 -12.43 10.77
N PHE A 289 2.07 -12.77 11.38
CA PHE A 289 2.01 -13.53 12.62
C PHE A 289 2.00 -15.04 12.34
N SER A 290 2.31 -15.84 13.36
CA SER A 290 2.31 -17.29 13.18
C SER A 290 0.88 -17.83 13.03
N CYS A 291 0.71 -19.00 12.43
CA CYS A 291 -0.58 -19.66 12.37
C CYS A 291 -1.04 -20.19 13.76
N GLY A 292 -2.36 -20.18 14.01
CA GLY A 292 -3.00 -20.75 15.21
C GLY A 292 -3.77 -19.75 16.08
N LYS A 293 -4.74 -20.22 16.87
CA LYS A 293 -5.54 -19.39 17.79
C LYS A 293 -4.64 -18.74 18.85
N GLY A 294 -4.74 -17.43 19.03
CA GLY A 294 -3.94 -16.66 20.01
C GLY A 294 -2.51 -16.33 19.56
N ALA A 295 -2.14 -16.59 18.30
CA ALA A 295 -0.81 -16.30 17.77
C ALA A 295 -0.41 -14.82 17.85
N SER A 296 -1.35 -13.89 17.66
CA SER A 296 -1.12 -12.44 17.77
C SER A 296 -0.81 -11.98 19.20
N ILE A 297 -1.23 -12.74 20.22
CA ILE A 297 -1.09 -12.36 21.64
C ILE A 297 0.25 -12.85 22.23
N ARG A 298 0.84 -13.92 21.68
CA ARG A 298 2.02 -14.57 22.27
C ARG A 298 3.26 -14.66 21.39
N LYS A 299 3.17 -14.44 20.07
CA LYS A 299 4.29 -14.72 19.15
C LYS A 299 4.68 -13.48 18.36
N GLU A 300 5.98 -13.20 18.34
CA GLU A 300 6.54 -12.10 17.55
C GLU A 300 6.28 -12.34 16.05
N PRO A 301 5.84 -11.30 15.32
CA PRO A 301 5.65 -11.40 13.88
C PRO A 301 7.00 -11.44 13.14
N LYS A 302 7.00 -12.04 11.96
CA LYS A 302 8.02 -11.75 10.96
C LYS A 302 7.72 -10.38 10.36
N LEU A 303 8.75 -9.56 10.16
CA LEU A 303 8.61 -8.20 9.62
C LEU A 303 9.09 -8.17 8.17
N TYR A 304 8.22 -7.67 7.30
CA TYR A 304 8.46 -7.49 5.87
C TYR A 304 8.27 -6.02 5.49
N LEU A 305 8.94 -5.55 4.45
CA LEU A 305 8.77 -4.20 3.92
C LEU A 305 7.87 -4.21 2.70
N ALA A 306 7.08 -3.16 2.52
CA ALA A 306 6.39 -2.90 1.27
C ALA A 306 7.40 -2.59 0.16
N PHE A 307 7.06 -2.91 -1.09
CA PHE A 307 7.91 -2.55 -2.21
C PHE A 307 7.89 -1.03 -2.45
N PRO A 308 9.03 -0.40 -2.77
CA PRO A 308 10.38 -0.97 -2.96
C PRO A 308 11.34 -0.70 -1.78
N PHE A 309 10.83 -0.50 -0.55
CA PHE A 309 11.61 0.04 0.56
C PHE A 309 12.86 -0.78 0.91
N ARG A 310 12.82 -2.13 0.82
CA ARG A 310 14.03 -2.93 1.08
C ARG A 310 15.16 -2.62 0.10
N ALA A 311 14.87 -2.62 -1.21
CA ALA A 311 15.87 -2.34 -2.23
C ALA A 311 16.41 -0.92 -2.09
N TYR A 312 15.53 0.05 -1.87
CA TYR A 312 15.89 1.43 -1.62
C TYR A 312 16.83 1.59 -0.40
N LEU A 313 16.45 1.07 0.77
CA LEU A 313 17.24 1.21 2.01
C LEU A 313 18.60 0.52 1.93
N ASN A 314 18.69 -0.62 1.23
CA ASN A 314 19.97 -1.28 0.95
C ASN A 314 20.85 -0.43 0.02
N ASN A 315 20.28 0.13 -1.05
CA ASN A 315 21.00 0.98 -1.98
C ASN A 315 21.60 2.22 -1.30
N VAL A 316 20.86 2.88 -0.40
CA VAL A 316 21.35 4.04 0.37
C VAL A 316 22.62 3.73 1.17
N LYS A 317 22.78 2.47 1.63
CA LYS A 317 23.99 2.02 2.34
C LYS A 317 24.96 1.23 1.46
N MET A 318 24.84 1.33 0.13
CA MET A 318 25.68 0.61 -0.85
C MET A 318 25.70 -0.90 -0.60
N ARG A 319 24.52 -1.46 -0.28
CA ARG A 319 24.31 -2.89 -0.06
C ARG A 319 23.38 -3.44 -1.12
N GLU A 320 23.52 -4.74 -1.39
CA GLU A 320 22.54 -5.49 -2.17
C GLU A 320 21.57 -6.19 -1.20
N PRO A 321 20.26 -6.11 -1.44
CA PRO A 321 19.27 -6.80 -0.61
C PRO A 321 19.40 -8.32 -0.76
N GLU A 322 19.16 -9.04 0.34
CA GLU A 322 19.15 -10.51 0.33
C GLU A 322 17.97 -11.02 -0.52
N ILE A 323 18.27 -11.86 -1.51
CA ILE A 323 17.28 -12.29 -2.52
C ILE A 323 16.16 -13.17 -1.95
N GLY A 324 16.46 -13.99 -0.94
CA GLY A 324 15.46 -14.76 -0.20
C GLY A 324 14.42 -13.86 0.47
N ALA A 325 14.88 -12.80 1.14
CA ALA A 325 14.02 -11.79 1.75
C ALA A 325 13.13 -11.10 0.72
N LEU A 326 13.66 -10.72 -0.44
CA LEU A 326 12.85 -10.13 -1.53
C LEU A 326 11.79 -11.10 -2.06
N ARG A 327 12.10 -12.39 -2.18
CA ARG A 327 11.14 -13.41 -2.63
C ARG A 327 10.01 -13.61 -1.62
N GLU A 328 10.35 -13.72 -0.33
CA GLU A 328 9.35 -13.79 0.72
C GLU A 328 8.51 -12.51 0.76
N GLU A 329 9.14 -11.33 0.68
CA GLU A 329 8.44 -10.03 0.61
C GLU A 329 7.49 -9.96 -0.57
N PHE A 330 7.91 -10.41 -1.75
CA PHE A 330 7.06 -10.46 -2.94
C PHE A 330 5.83 -11.31 -2.67
N PHE A 331 6.04 -12.54 -2.18
CA PHE A 331 4.95 -13.44 -1.86
C PHE A 331 4.00 -12.80 -0.83
N VAL A 332 4.51 -12.38 0.33
CA VAL A 332 3.66 -11.87 1.40
C VAL A 332 2.92 -10.61 0.99
N ASN A 333 3.54 -9.68 0.26
CA ASN A 333 2.89 -8.42 -0.14
C ASN A 333 1.78 -8.63 -1.17
N HIS A 334 1.75 -9.76 -1.89
CA HIS A 334 0.76 -10.04 -2.92
C HIS A 334 -0.39 -10.95 -2.51
N VAL A 335 -0.23 -11.71 -1.43
CA VAL A 335 -1.30 -12.56 -0.90
C VAL A 335 -2.10 -11.87 0.22
N GLU A 336 -3.36 -12.27 0.39
CA GLU A 336 -4.18 -11.92 1.55
C GLU A 336 -4.06 -12.98 2.65
N GLU A 337 -4.39 -12.62 3.89
CA GLU A 337 -4.56 -13.55 5.02
C GLU A 337 -3.42 -14.56 5.25
N VAL A 338 -2.18 -14.09 5.15
CA VAL A 338 -0.98 -14.92 5.35
C VAL A 338 -0.58 -15.04 6.81
N CYS A 339 -0.20 -16.25 7.22
CA CYS A 339 0.50 -16.51 8.48
C CYS A 339 1.75 -17.37 8.26
N TYR A 340 2.75 -17.24 9.12
CA TYR A 340 3.94 -18.10 9.06
C TYR A 340 3.77 -19.35 9.92
N ILE A 341 4.38 -20.46 9.52
CA ILE A 341 4.29 -21.70 10.28
C ILE A 341 5.43 -21.75 11.31
N LYS A 342 5.11 -22.12 12.55
CA LYS A 342 6.09 -22.30 13.63
C LYS A 342 5.80 -23.60 14.36
N THR A 343 6.80 -24.48 14.47
CA THR A 343 6.71 -25.69 15.31
C THR A 343 7.37 -25.48 16.67
N GLU A 344 6.98 -26.31 17.63
CA GLU A 344 7.41 -26.24 19.03
C GLU A 344 8.84 -26.76 19.27
N ARG A 345 9.50 -27.39 18.29
CA ARG A 345 10.75 -28.14 18.51
C ARG A 345 11.83 -27.96 17.43
N GLY A 346 12.00 -26.76 16.88
CA GLY A 346 13.13 -26.43 15.99
C GLY A 346 13.18 -27.22 14.67
N LYS A 347 12.12 -27.95 14.32
CA LYS A 347 12.01 -28.62 13.02
C LYS A 347 11.85 -27.55 11.93
N LYS A 348 12.54 -27.74 10.79
CA LYS A 348 12.29 -26.94 9.60
C LYS A 348 10.84 -27.14 9.17
N THR A 349 10.12 -26.03 9.00
CA THR A 349 8.71 -25.99 8.62
C THR A 349 8.54 -25.15 7.37
N PRO A 350 7.57 -25.48 6.51
CA PRO A 350 7.25 -24.64 5.40
C PRO A 350 7.00 -23.19 5.82
N ASP A 351 7.27 -22.24 4.93
CA ASP A 351 7.32 -20.83 5.29
C ASP A 351 5.95 -20.26 5.71
N PHE A 352 4.90 -20.47 4.90
CA PHE A 352 3.62 -19.76 5.04
C PHE A 352 2.39 -20.64 4.87
N LYS A 353 1.26 -20.17 5.40
CA LYS A 353 -0.08 -20.67 5.09
C LYS A 353 -0.96 -19.54 4.55
N VAL A 354 -1.65 -19.80 3.45
CA VAL A 354 -2.57 -18.89 2.75
C VAL A 354 -3.76 -19.70 2.23
N GLY A 355 -5.00 -19.24 2.42
CA GLY A 355 -6.18 -19.94 1.87
C GLY A 355 -6.36 -21.39 2.33
N GLY A 356 -5.78 -21.77 3.48
CA GLY A 356 -5.77 -23.16 3.94
C GLY A 356 -4.59 -24.01 3.45
N ARG A 357 -3.87 -23.57 2.40
CA ARG A 357 -2.70 -24.24 1.82
C ARG A 357 -1.38 -23.77 2.40
N VAL A 358 -0.38 -24.63 2.33
CA VAL A 358 0.97 -24.45 2.85
C VAL A 358 1.95 -24.22 1.72
N PHE A 359 2.68 -23.11 1.78
CA PHE A 359 3.63 -22.67 0.75
C PHE A 359 5.04 -22.58 1.32
N GLU A 360 6.01 -23.03 0.52
CA GLU A 360 7.44 -22.86 0.78
C GLU A 360 8.05 -21.97 -0.30
N VAL A 361 8.59 -20.81 0.07
CA VAL A 361 9.01 -19.76 -0.88
C VAL A 361 10.52 -19.72 -1.00
N GLY A 362 11.08 -19.81 -2.21
CA GLY A 362 12.48 -19.48 -2.40
C GLY A 362 13.04 -19.69 -3.80
N GLY A 363 14.33 -19.93 -3.89
CA GLY A 363 15.05 -20.01 -5.16
C GLY A 363 14.81 -21.31 -5.93
N SER A 364 15.34 -21.36 -7.15
CA SER A 364 15.24 -22.51 -8.07
C SER A 364 15.68 -23.84 -7.47
N GLY A 365 16.68 -23.84 -6.57
CA GLY A 365 17.17 -25.04 -5.88
C GLY A 365 16.34 -25.54 -4.69
N LYS A 366 15.20 -24.92 -4.37
CA LYS A 366 14.36 -25.31 -3.22
C LYS A 366 13.56 -26.58 -3.54
N GLY A 367 13.52 -27.54 -2.62
CA GLY A 367 12.86 -28.84 -2.80
C GLY A 367 11.86 -29.19 -1.70
N LEU A 368 11.07 -30.26 -1.91
CA LEU A 368 9.94 -30.70 -1.06
C LEU A 368 10.32 -31.28 0.32
N LYS A 369 11.53 -31.01 0.85
CA LYS A 369 12.00 -31.60 2.13
C LYS A 369 11.07 -31.35 3.31
N GLN A 370 10.30 -30.27 3.25
CA GLN A 370 9.43 -29.81 4.33
C GLN A 370 7.95 -30.15 4.10
N LYS A 371 7.63 -30.90 3.02
CA LYS A 371 6.28 -31.31 2.61
C LYS A 371 5.24 -30.17 2.59
N PRO A 372 5.51 -29.04 1.90
CA PRO A 372 4.47 -28.05 1.63
C PRO A 372 3.41 -28.61 0.66
N ASP A 373 2.26 -27.97 0.56
CA ASP A 373 1.32 -28.21 -0.55
C ASP A 373 1.92 -27.70 -1.87
N TYR A 374 2.62 -26.55 -1.83
CA TYR A 374 3.27 -25.97 -3.00
C TYR A 374 4.66 -25.39 -2.71
N LEU A 375 5.58 -25.59 -3.66
CA LEU A 375 6.83 -24.83 -3.78
C LEU A 375 6.57 -23.57 -4.60
N VAL A 376 6.96 -22.42 -4.06
CA VAL A 376 6.92 -21.15 -4.79
C VAL A 376 8.35 -20.81 -5.19
N LYS A 377 8.63 -20.90 -6.49
CA LYS A 377 9.98 -20.75 -7.04
C LYS A 377 10.10 -19.54 -7.94
N ASP A 378 11.27 -18.93 -7.88
CA ASP A 378 11.75 -17.95 -8.86
C ASP A 378 12.19 -18.66 -10.16
N SER A 379 11.22 -19.26 -10.85
CA SER A 379 11.39 -20.00 -12.11
C SER A 379 10.08 -19.98 -12.90
N VAL A 380 10.15 -20.30 -14.19
CA VAL A 380 8.98 -20.49 -15.07
C VAL A 380 8.73 -21.97 -15.41
N VAL A 381 9.31 -22.87 -14.61
CA VAL A 381 9.24 -24.31 -14.86
C VAL A 381 7.87 -24.84 -14.46
N ILE A 382 7.28 -25.66 -15.32
CA ILE A 382 6.04 -26.36 -15.05
C ILE A 382 6.36 -27.65 -14.27
N GLU A 383 5.91 -27.73 -13.01
CA GLU A 383 5.98 -28.93 -12.18
C GLU A 383 4.66 -29.10 -11.39
N GLU A 384 4.38 -30.32 -10.94
CA GLU A 384 3.12 -30.70 -10.28
C GLU A 384 2.78 -29.81 -9.07
N ASP A 385 3.75 -29.60 -8.18
CA ASP A 385 3.56 -28.88 -6.92
C ASP A 385 4.39 -27.57 -6.89
N THR A 386 4.77 -27.04 -8.07
CA THR A 386 5.55 -25.79 -8.16
C THR A 386 4.74 -24.69 -8.81
N ILE A 387 4.73 -23.52 -8.17
CA ILE A 387 4.09 -22.31 -8.65
C ILE A 387 5.17 -21.24 -8.87
N PRO A 388 5.30 -20.70 -10.09
CA PRO A 388 6.16 -19.55 -10.34
C PRO A 388 5.79 -18.34 -9.48
N LEU A 389 6.79 -17.78 -8.78
CA LEU A 389 6.62 -16.68 -7.84
C LEU A 389 5.95 -15.46 -8.48
N PHE A 390 6.32 -15.13 -9.73
CA PHE A 390 5.81 -13.94 -10.41
C PHE A 390 4.27 -13.95 -10.58
N LEU A 391 3.64 -15.12 -10.64
CA LEU A 391 2.19 -15.24 -10.80
C LEU A 391 1.43 -14.72 -9.56
N PHE A 392 2.02 -14.80 -8.36
CA PHE A 392 1.42 -14.18 -7.17
C PHE A 392 1.28 -12.66 -7.36
N GLY A 393 2.16 -12.07 -8.16
CA GLY A 393 2.10 -10.68 -8.58
C GLY A 393 0.84 -10.28 -9.36
N PHE A 394 0.05 -11.26 -9.81
CA PHE A 394 -1.15 -11.08 -10.63
C PHE A 394 -2.46 -11.30 -9.87
N LEU A 395 -2.41 -11.54 -8.56
CA LEU A 395 -3.60 -11.77 -7.75
C LEU A 395 -4.51 -10.55 -7.62
N TYR A 396 -3.99 -9.33 -7.85
CA TYR A 396 -4.78 -8.10 -7.82
C TYR A 396 -4.28 -7.03 -8.77
#